data_AF-A0A0S2JXF3-F1
#
_entry.id   AF-A0A0S2JXF3-F1
#
_cell.length_a   1.000
_cell.length_b   1.000
_cell.length_c   1.000
_cell.angle_alpha   90.00
_cell.angle_beta   90.00
_cell.angle_gamma   90.00
#
_symmetry.space_group_name_H-M   'P 1'
#
loop_
_entity.id
_entity.type
_entity.pdbx_description
1 polymer ?
#
loop_
_entity_poly.entity_id
_entity_poly.type
_entity_poly.pdbx_seq_one_letter_code
_entity_poly.pdbx_strand_id
1 'polypeptide(L)'
;MKRLVWFICPWLLTGCVLSSDPSPVEPAVPVVQLPSYAPVSVLMSWYLAACEKQSLQHNDSYLHESYLHDFFNRYCRAKGSTSRLAALKQVQKQAPWPESYQHFFALLKKENQHTQRLAGALRVQQKAVKRLTTELNEVTTQLDTLKAQLAQLQRKRLEQSLQPLNDEE
;
A
#
# COMPACT_ATOMS: atom_id res chain seq x y z
N MET A 1 -20.00 44.43 61.66
CA MET A 1 -20.43 44.14 63.04
C MET A 1 -20.95 42.70 63.07
N LYS A 2 -20.31 41.79 63.83
CA LYS A 2 -20.89 41.05 64.98
C LYS A 2 -22.17 40.26 64.57
N ARG A 3 -22.29 38.92 64.66
CA ARG A 3 -21.90 38.00 65.76
C ARG A 3 -21.93 36.52 65.32
N LEU A 4 -21.08 35.71 65.96
CA LEU A 4 -21.32 34.29 66.25
C LEU A 4 -22.60 34.14 67.09
N VAL A 5 -23.41 33.11 66.83
CA VAL A 5 -24.15 32.39 67.88
C VAL A 5 -24.18 30.90 67.53
N TRP A 6 -23.58 30.12 68.43
CA TRP A 6 -23.72 28.67 68.54
C TRP A 6 -25.13 28.33 69.03
N PHE A 7 -25.75 27.28 68.49
CA PHE A 7 -26.72 26.49 69.25
C PHE A 7 -26.46 25.00 69.03
N ILE A 8 -26.07 24.39 70.14
CA ILE A 8 -26.00 22.96 70.40
C ILE A 8 -27.43 22.45 70.56
N CYS A 9 -27.76 21.33 69.93
CA CYS A 9 -28.80 20.44 70.42
C CYS A 9 -28.27 18.99 70.35
N PRO A 10 -28.09 18.31 71.50
CA PRO A 10 -27.68 16.91 71.60
C PRO A 10 -28.91 15.98 71.47
N TRP A 11 -28.88 14.78 72.07
CA TRP A 11 -29.86 13.67 72.02
C TRP A 11 -29.49 12.61 70.96
N LEU A 12 -28.52 11.72 71.23
CA LEU A 12 -28.59 10.44 71.97
C LEU A 12 -29.21 9.28 71.15
N LEU A 13 -28.32 8.35 70.77
CA LEU A 13 -28.42 6.88 70.87
C LEU A 13 -29.69 6.22 70.27
N THR A 14 -29.63 5.38 69.24
CA THR A 14 -29.08 4.01 69.30
C THR A 14 -29.20 3.35 67.93
N GLY A 15 -28.25 2.49 67.58
CA GLY A 15 -28.33 1.64 66.39
C GLY A 15 -26.99 1.00 66.06
N CYS A 16 -26.53 0.07 66.90
CA CYS A 16 -25.47 -0.87 66.52
C CYS A 16 -26.02 -1.76 65.39
N VAL A 17 -25.54 -1.56 64.18
CA VAL A 17 -25.52 -2.61 63.16
C VAL A 17 -24.07 -3.01 62.95
N LEU A 18 -23.75 -4.18 63.47
CA LEU A 18 -22.56 -4.96 63.16
C LEU A 18 -22.70 -5.38 61.68
N SER A 19 -22.11 -4.61 60.77
CA SER A 19 -21.99 -5.00 59.37
C SER A 19 -20.52 -5.18 59.04
N SER A 20 -20.21 -6.39 58.62
CA SER A 20 -18.91 -6.91 58.21
C SER A 20 -18.12 -5.94 57.34
N ASP A 21 -16.80 -5.91 57.57
CA ASP A 21 -15.78 -5.27 56.74
C ASP A 21 -16.11 -5.31 55.24
N PRO A 22 -16.16 -4.16 54.57
CA PRO A 22 -15.67 -4.02 53.23
C PRO A 22 -14.31 -3.33 53.29
N SER A 23 -13.28 -4.06 52.86
CA SER A 23 -11.98 -3.56 52.42
C SER A 23 -12.09 -2.14 51.83
N PRO A 24 -11.17 -1.20 52.14
CA PRO A 24 -11.24 0.14 51.58
C PRO A 24 -11.11 0.04 50.06
N VAL A 25 -12.24 0.19 49.37
CA VAL A 25 -12.26 0.41 47.93
C VAL A 25 -11.69 1.80 47.72
N GLU A 26 -10.40 1.84 47.44
CA GLU A 26 -9.71 3.00 46.90
C GLU A 26 -10.57 3.56 45.76
N PRO A 27 -10.95 4.85 45.78
CA PRO A 27 -11.72 5.43 44.68
C PRO A 27 -10.91 5.25 43.41
N ALA A 28 -11.39 4.40 42.49
CA ALA A 28 -10.81 4.23 41.17
C ALA A 28 -10.94 5.57 40.44
N VAL A 29 -9.90 6.39 40.55
CA VAL A 29 -9.73 7.58 39.74
C VAL A 29 -9.79 7.09 38.29
N PRO A 30 -10.72 7.58 37.45
CA PRO A 30 -10.72 7.21 36.05
C PRO A 30 -9.36 7.59 35.49
N VAL A 31 -8.57 6.59 35.10
CA VAL A 31 -7.27 6.80 34.46
C VAL A 31 -7.57 7.51 33.15
N VAL A 32 -7.40 8.83 33.14
CA VAL A 32 -7.43 9.63 31.93
C VAL A 32 -6.23 9.18 31.11
N GLN A 33 -6.45 8.28 30.15
CA GLN A 33 -5.40 7.88 29.21
C GLN A 33 -5.05 9.12 28.39
N LEU A 34 -3.86 9.68 28.61
CA LEU A 34 -3.35 10.74 27.77
C LEU A 34 -3.20 10.19 26.34
N PRO A 35 -3.52 11.00 25.32
CA PRO A 35 -3.38 10.57 23.94
C PRO A 35 -1.91 10.21 23.68
N SER A 36 -1.70 9.05 23.07
CA SER A 36 -0.37 8.48 22.82
C SER A 36 -0.16 8.20 21.34
N TYR A 37 1.08 8.01 20.91
CA TYR A 37 1.35 7.55 19.54
C TYR A 37 0.93 6.08 19.40
N ALA A 38 0.22 5.77 18.32
CA ALA A 38 -0.11 4.40 17.97
C ALA A 38 1.16 3.55 17.83
N PRO A 39 1.19 2.31 18.35
CA PRO A 39 2.34 1.43 18.11
C PRO A 39 2.46 1.07 16.63
N VAL A 40 3.66 0.70 16.18
CA VAL A 40 3.93 0.38 14.76
C VAL A 40 3.05 -0.78 14.26
N SER A 41 2.64 -1.70 15.13
CA SER A 41 1.68 -2.76 14.80
C SER A 41 0.32 -2.21 14.35
N VAL A 42 -0.15 -1.12 14.97
CA VAL A 42 -1.39 -0.43 14.59
C VAL A 42 -1.18 0.34 13.29
N LEU A 43 -0.02 0.97 13.08
CA LEU A 43 0.31 1.57 11.77
C LEU A 43 0.29 0.53 10.65
N MET A 44 0.80 -0.67 10.91
CA MET A 44 0.78 -1.76 9.95
C MET A 44 -0.65 -2.22 9.65
N SER A 45 -1.52 -2.36 10.65
CA SER A 45 -2.91 -2.74 10.41
C SER A 45 -3.65 -1.69 9.60
N TRP A 46 -3.46 -0.40 9.90
CA TRP A 46 -4.01 0.69 9.10
C TRP A 46 -3.47 0.72 7.67
N TYR A 47 -2.17 0.50 7.49
CA TYR A 47 -1.58 0.38 6.15
C TYR A 47 -2.22 -0.75 5.34
N LEU A 48 -2.34 -1.94 5.92
CA LEU A 48 -2.94 -3.10 5.27
C LEU A 48 -4.41 -2.86 4.91
N ALA A 49 -5.21 -2.39 5.87
CA ALA A 49 -6.62 -2.08 5.66
C ALA A 49 -6.83 -1.04 4.54
N ALA A 50 -6.04 0.06 4.55
CA ALA A 50 -6.13 1.09 3.51
C ALA A 50 -5.76 0.54 2.11
N CYS A 51 -4.77 -0.35 2.04
CA CYS A 51 -4.31 -0.96 0.80
C CYS A 51 -5.26 -2.04 0.28
N GLU A 52 -5.96 -2.73 1.18
CA GLU A 52 -7.07 -3.65 0.86
C GLU A 52 -8.39 -2.92 0.57
N LYS A 53 -8.41 -1.58 0.63
CA LYS A 53 -9.60 -0.72 0.45
C LYS A 53 -10.69 -0.96 1.49
N GLN A 54 -10.31 -1.46 2.66
CA GLN A 54 -11.19 -1.55 3.81
C GLN A 54 -11.31 -0.19 4.49
N SER A 55 -12.43 0.06 5.17
CA SER A 55 -12.59 1.29 5.95
C SER A 55 -11.72 1.23 7.21
N LEU A 56 -10.89 2.26 7.40
CA LEU A 56 -10.17 2.44 8.64
C LEU A 56 -11.16 2.79 9.75
N GLN A 57 -11.16 1.98 10.82
CA GLN A 57 -11.91 2.29 12.03
C GLN A 57 -11.23 3.47 12.71
N HIS A 58 -12.00 4.53 12.98
CA HIS A 58 -11.51 5.68 13.73
C HIS A 58 -11.50 5.37 15.22
N ASN A 59 -10.39 5.68 15.86
CA ASN A 59 -10.24 5.61 17.30
C ASN A 59 -9.43 6.82 17.76
N ASP A 60 -10.15 7.85 18.25
CA ASP A 60 -9.60 9.13 18.71
C ASP A 60 -8.63 9.03 19.90
N SER A 61 -8.28 7.80 20.32
CA SER A 61 -7.30 7.50 21.37
C SER A 61 -5.85 7.83 20.96
N TYR A 62 -5.54 7.94 19.67
CA TYR A 62 -4.16 8.12 19.18
C TYR A 62 -3.87 9.51 18.63
N LEU A 63 -2.68 10.03 18.95
CA LEU A 63 -2.17 11.27 18.39
C LEU A 63 -2.01 11.17 16.87
N HIS A 64 -2.51 12.20 16.18
CA HIS A 64 -2.37 12.36 14.73
C HIS A 64 -2.95 11.21 13.89
N GLU A 65 -3.92 10.47 14.42
CA GLU A 65 -4.58 9.37 13.70
C GLU A 65 -5.10 9.83 12.33
N SER A 66 -5.79 10.97 12.26
CA SER A 66 -6.34 11.51 11.01
C SER A 66 -5.26 11.75 9.94
N TYR A 67 -4.10 12.29 10.32
CA TYR A 67 -2.97 12.47 9.40
C TYR A 67 -2.44 11.14 8.86
N LEU A 68 -2.37 10.11 9.71
CA LEU A 68 -1.92 8.78 9.33
C LEU A 68 -2.95 8.07 8.44
N HIS A 69 -4.24 8.13 8.78
CA HIS A 69 -5.33 7.57 7.98
C HIS A 69 -5.37 8.19 6.59
N ASP A 70 -5.31 9.52 6.50
CA ASP A 70 -5.24 10.23 5.23
C ASP A 70 -3.98 9.89 4.43
N PHE A 71 -2.85 9.75 5.12
CA PHE A 71 -1.60 9.31 4.49
C PHE A 71 -1.74 7.92 3.91
N PHE A 72 -2.22 6.93 4.67
CA PHE A 72 -2.34 5.54 4.21
C PHE A 72 -3.34 5.44 3.06
N ASN A 73 -4.48 6.12 3.14
CA ASN A 73 -5.44 6.17 2.04
C ASN A 73 -4.81 6.75 0.75
N ARG A 74 -4.08 7.86 0.85
CA ARG A 74 -3.40 8.48 -0.30
C ARG A 74 -2.27 7.60 -0.84
N TYR A 75 -1.45 7.03 0.04
CA TYR A 75 -0.32 6.18 -0.32
C TYR A 75 -0.80 4.91 -1.04
N CYS A 76 -1.80 4.23 -0.50
CA CYS A 76 -2.33 3.00 -1.07
C CYS A 76 -3.07 3.23 -2.40
N ARG A 77 -3.83 4.34 -2.53
CA ARG A 77 -4.59 4.67 -3.75
C ARG A 77 -3.76 5.35 -4.84
N ALA A 78 -2.53 5.77 -4.54
CA ALA A 78 -1.68 6.45 -5.48
C ALA A 78 -1.36 5.58 -6.72
N LYS A 79 -1.63 6.13 -7.91
CA LYS A 79 -1.31 5.52 -9.21
C LYS A 79 0.15 5.75 -9.59
N GLY A 80 1.08 5.16 -8.83
CA GLY A 80 2.51 5.14 -9.16
C GLY A 80 3.45 5.49 -8.02
N SER A 81 4.72 5.16 -8.21
CA SER A 81 5.78 5.31 -7.21
C SER A 81 6.00 6.76 -6.80
N THR A 82 6.00 7.69 -7.75
CA THR A 82 6.24 9.13 -7.49
C THR A 82 5.19 9.73 -6.55
N SER A 83 3.91 9.43 -6.79
CA SER A 83 2.81 9.93 -5.95
C SER A 83 2.88 9.34 -4.53
N ARG A 84 3.25 8.06 -4.41
CA ARG A 84 3.52 7.43 -3.11
C ARG A 84 4.69 8.08 -2.37
N LEU A 85 5.78 8.39 -3.06
CA LEU A 85 6.92 9.10 -2.47
C LEU A 85 6.56 10.53 -2.05
N ALA A 86 5.69 11.21 -2.81
CA ALA A 86 5.18 12.52 -2.44
C ALA A 86 4.32 12.46 -1.17
N ALA A 87 3.43 11.47 -1.06
CA ALA A 87 2.63 11.23 0.15
C ALA A 87 3.53 10.96 1.37
N LEU A 88 4.59 10.15 1.22
CA LEU A 88 5.57 9.90 2.28
C LEU A 88 6.27 11.19 2.74
N LYS A 89 6.74 12.02 1.79
CA LYS A 89 7.37 13.31 2.11
C LYS A 89 6.40 14.26 2.81
N GLN A 90 5.12 14.21 2.45
CA GLN A 90 4.10 15.06 3.05
C GLN A 90 3.82 14.64 4.49
N VAL A 91 3.55 13.36 4.76
CA VAL A 91 3.25 12.90 6.11
C VAL A 91 4.43 13.16 7.05
N GLN A 92 5.66 12.94 6.61
CA GLN A 92 6.87 13.19 7.40
C GLN A 92 7.03 14.66 7.85
N LYS A 93 6.42 15.61 7.15
CA LYS A 93 6.45 17.04 7.49
C LYS A 93 5.27 17.50 8.35
N GLN A 94 4.22 16.69 8.51
CA GLN A 94 2.98 17.09 9.19
C GLN A 94 3.10 17.10 10.71
N ALA A 95 4.02 16.32 11.29
CA ALA A 95 4.22 16.22 12.72
C ALA A 95 5.64 15.75 13.07
N PRO A 96 6.14 16.03 14.29
CA PRO A 96 7.37 15.44 14.80
C PRO A 96 7.12 13.97 15.17
N TRP A 97 7.30 13.08 14.20
CA TRP A 97 7.05 11.65 14.39
C TRP A 97 8.12 10.97 15.25
N PRO A 98 7.74 9.99 16.10
CA PRO A 98 8.68 9.20 16.87
C PRO A 98 9.59 8.38 15.94
N GLU A 99 10.77 8.01 16.45
CA GLU A 99 11.77 7.27 15.70
C GLU A 99 11.23 5.97 15.07
N SER A 100 10.36 5.26 15.77
CA SER A 100 9.71 4.03 15.27
C SER A 100 8.90 4.27 13.98
N TYR A 101 8.25 5.43 13.86
CA TYR A 101 7.51 5.81 12.66
C TYR A 101 8.46 6.19 11.53
N GLN A 102 9.58 6.85 11.85
CA GLN A 102 10.59 7.18 10.85
C GLN A 102 11.15 5.92 10.19
N HIS A 103 11.43 4.88 10.98
CA HIS A 103 11.82 3.57 10.48
C HIS A 103 10.74 2.94 9.60
N PHE A 104 9.48 2.98 10.06
CA PHE A 104 8.35 2.48 9.27
C PHE A 104 8.21 3.20 7.92
N PHE A 105 8.27 4.54 7.90
CA PHE A 105 8.23 5.33 6.66
C PHE A 105 9.45 5.06 5.76
N ALA A 106 10.63 4.81 6.34
CA ALA A 106 11.82 4.44 5.58
C ALA A 106 11.66 3.07 4.90
N LEU A 107 11.01 2.10 5.56
CA LEU A 107 10.67 0.82 4.97
C LEU A 107 9.74 0.99 3.76
N LEU A 108 8.65 1.76 3.91
CA LEU A 108 7.73 2.07 2.81
C LEU A 108 8.46 2.77 1.65
N LYS A 109 9.36 3.71 1.95
CA LYS A 109 10.18 4.37 0.93
C LYS A 109 11.06 3.38 0.17
N LYS A 110 11.72 2.46 0.88
CA LYS A 110 12.60 1.44 0.29
C LYS A 110 11.82 0.47 -0.60
N GLU A 111 10.68 -0.01 -0.12
CA GLU A 111 9.78 -0.87 -0.89
C GLU A 111 9.35 -0.19 -2.19
N ASN A 112 8.86 1.05 -2.11
CA ASN A 112 8.43 1.81 -3.27
C ASN A 112 9.56 2.03 -4.30
N GLN A 113 10.76 2.40 -3.84
CA GLN A 113 11.93 2.55 -4.71
C GLN A 113 12.32 1.24 -5.38
N HIS A 114 12.24 0.12 -4.67
CA HIS A 114 12.48 -1.20 -5.24
C HIS A 114 11.46 -1.55 -6.32
N THR A 115 10.17 -1.37 -6.02
CA THR A 115 9.07 -1.59 -6.98
C THR A 115 9.21 -0.70 -8.22
N GLN A 116 9.65 0.55 -8.06
CA GLN A 116 9.95 1.45 -9.18
C GLN A 116 11.07 0.92 -10.09
N ARG A 117 12.16 0.39 -9.51
CA ARG A 117 13.27 -0.19 -10.28
C ARG A 117 12.81 -1.42 -11.06
N LEU A 118 12.04 -2.31 -10.42
CA LEU A 118 11.47 -3.48 -11.07
C LEU A 118 10.55 -3.10 -12.23
N ALA A 119 9.67 -2.12 -12.04
CA ALA A 119 8.80 -1.63 -13.12
C ALA A 119 9.62 -1.06 -14.30
N GLY A 120 10.72 -0.35 -14.01
CA GLY A 120 11.66 0.13 -15.03
C GLY A 120 12.32 -1.02 -15.80
N ALA A 121 12.85 -2.02 -15.09
CA ALA A 121 13.45 -3.20 -15.70
C ALA A 121 12.45 -3.98 -16.57
N LEU A 122 11.23 -4.19 -16.07
CA LEU A 122 10.14 -4.85 -16.80
C LEU A 122 9.82 -4.10 -18.10
N ARG A 123 9.75 -2.77 -18.07
CA ARG A 123 9.48 -1.95 -19.27
C ARG A 123 10.58 -2.11 -20.33
N VAL A 124 11.84 -2.16 -19.91
CA VAL A 124 12.97 -2.42 -20.82
C VAL A 124 12.83 -3.80 -21.46
N GLN A 125 12.55 -4.83 -20.66
CA GLN A 125 12.36 -6.19 -21.15
C GLN A 125 11.18 -6.31 -22.12
N GLN A 126 10.04 -5.70 -21.79
CA GLN A 126 8.88 -5.66 -22.69
C GLN A 126 9.18 -5.00 -24.03
N LYS A 127 10.01 -3.94 -24.04
CA LYS A 127 10.45 -3.29 -25.29
C LYS A 127 11.35 -4.21 -26.10
N ALA A 128 12.28 -4.90 -25.44
CA ALA A 128 13.17 -5.88 -26.10
C ALA A 128 12.38 -7.04 -26.71
N VAL A 129 11.43 -7.62 -25.96
CA VAL A 129 10.56 -8.70 -26.45
C VAL A 129 9.77 -8.23 -27.68
N LYS A 130 9.12 -7.07 -27.61
CA LYS A 130 8.37 -6.54 -28.77
C LYS A 130 9.25 -6.38 -30.02
N ARG A 131 10.47 -5.88 -29.84
CA ARG A 131 11.44 -5.73 -30.94
C ARG A 131 11.82 -7.09 -31.53
N LEU A 132 12.16 -8.06 -30.70
CA LEU A 132 12.51 -9.42 -31.16
C LEU A 132 11.32 -10.09 -31.86
N THR A 133 10.09 -9.88 -31.37
CA THR A 133 8.88 -10.37 -32.05
C THR A 133 8.72 -9.75 -33.43
N THR A 134 8.96 -8.43 -33.59
CA THR A 134 8.90 -7.80 -34.92
C THR A 134 9.98 -8.31 -35.87
N GLU A 135 11.21 -8.47 -35.39
CA GLU A 135 12.32 -9.01 -36.21
C GLU A 135 12.03 -10.46 -36.64
N LEU A 136 11.50 -11.29 -35.73
CA LEU A 136 11.12 -12.67 -36.04
C LEU A 136 10.00 -12.75 -37.08
N ASN A 137 9.00 -11.87 -36.99
CA ASN A 137 7.93 -11.80 -37.99
C ASN A 137 8.47 -11.42 -39.37
N GLU A 138 9.42 -10.47 -39.44
CA GLU A 138 10.05 -10.07 -40.70
C GLU A 138 10.89 -11.19 -41.31
N VAL A 139 11.70 -11.91 -40.51
CA VAL A 139 12.45 -13.06 -41.01
C VAL A 139 11.50 -14.17 -41.51
N THR A 140 10.37 -14.36 -40.83
CA THR A 140 9.37 -15.36 -41.24
C THR A 140 8.76 -15.01 -42.60
N THR A 141 8.39 -13.74 -42.81
CA THR A 141 7.82 -13.31 -44.11
C THR A 141 8.85 -13.36 -45.24
N GLN A 142 10.11 -13.04 -44.96
CA GLN A 142 11.21 -13.21 -45.93
C GLN A 142 11.39 -14.69 -46.30
N LEU A 143 11.37 -15.60 -45.32
CA LEU A 143 11.48 -17.03 -45.57
C LEU A 143 10.33 -17.56 -46.44
N ASP A 144 9.10 -17.13 -46.18
CA ASP A 144 7.95 -17.52 -46.98
C ASP A 144 8.03 -16.98 -48.41
N THR A 145 8.55 -15.77 -48.57
CA THR A 145 8.83 -15.18 -49.89
C THR A 145 9.87 -15.99 -50.66
N LEU A 146 10.98 -16.37 -50.01
CA LEU A 146 12.02 -17.20 -50.62
C LEU A 146 11.51 -18.60 -50.99
N LYS A 147 10.67 -19.22 -50.15
CA LYS A 147 10.01 -20.49 -50.48
C LYS A 147 9.13 -20.36 -51.72
N ALA A 148 8.35 -19.28 -51.82
CA ALA A 148 7.50 -19.02 -52.99
C ALA A 148 8.33 -18.83 -54.26
N GLN A 149 9.43 -18.08 -54.19
CA GLN A 149 10.36 -17.88 -55.31
C GLN A 149 11.01 -19.20 -55.74
N LEU A 150 11.43 -20.03 -54.78
CA LEU A 150 12.00 -21.34 -55.06
C LEU A 150 11.01 -22.26 -55.78
N ALA A 151 9.76 -22.31 -55.30
CA ALA A 151 8.69 -23.09 -55.94
C ALA A 151 8.40 -22.58 -57.37
N GLN A 152 8.44 -21.27 -57.59
CA GLN A 152 8.27 -20.68 -58.91
C GLN A 152 9.43 -21.05 -59.86
N LEU A 153 10.67 -21.01 -59.39
CA LEU A 153 11.84 -21.42 -60.18
C LEU A 153 11.78 -22.91 -60.56
N GLN A 154 11.37 -23.77 -59.64
CA GLN A 154 11.18 -25.19 -59.91
C GLN A 154 10.12 -25.43 -61.00
N ARG A 155 8.98 -24.72 -60.94
CA ARG A 155 7.93 -24.80 -61.98
C ARG A 155 8.45 -24.34 -63.35
N LYS A 156 9.11 -23.18 -63.41
CA LYS A 156 9.71 -22.66 -64.66
C LYS A 156 10.70 -23.64 -65.28
N ARG A 157 11.55 -24.27 -64.45
CA ARG A 157 12.51 -25.28 -64.92
C ARG A 157 11.80 -26.52 -65.48
N LEU A 158 10.71 -26.96 -64.83
CA LEU A 158 9.89 -28.07 -65.33
C LEU A 158 9.28 -27.74 -66.69
N GLU A 159 8.65 -26.56 -66.82
CA GLU A 159 8.02 -26.06 -68.05
C GLU A 159 9.03 -25.95 -69.19
N GLN A 160 10.22 -25.38 -68.94
CA GLN A 160 11.29 -25.30 -69.93
C GLN A 160 11.83 -26.68 -70.34
N SER A 161 11.88 -27.65 -69.43
CA SER A 161 12.28 -29.02 -69.77
C SER A 161 11.23 -29.78 -70.59
N LEU A 162 9.97 -29.33 -70.56
CA LEU A 162 8.86 -29.89 -71.34
C LEU A 162 8.71 -29.24 -72.72
N GLN A 163 9.40 -28.13 -72.98
CA GLN A 163 9.36 -27.41 -74.26
C GLN A 163 10.23 -27.92 -75.43
N PRO A 164 11.16 -28.90 -75.32
CA PRO A 164 12.01 -29.27 -76.47
C PRO A 164 11.46 -30.39 -77.37
N LEU A 165 10.14 -30.58 -77.50
CA LEU A 165 9.57 -31.66 -78.35
C LEU A 165 8.44 -31.25 -79.30
N ASN A 166 8.11 -29.96 -79.43
CA ASN A 166 6.99 -29.50 -80.28
C ASN A 166 7.39 -28.71 -81.54
N ASP A 167 8.69 -28.62 -81.87
CA ASP A 167 9.17 -27.83 -83.02
C ASP A 167 9.82 -28.68 -84.14
N GLU A 168 9.61 -30.00 -84.18
CA GLU A 168 9.89 -30.80 -85.40
C GLU A 168 8.66 -31.60 -85.83
N GLU A 169 8.23 -31.30 -87.07
CA GLU A 169 7.26 -31.97 -87.98
C GLU A 169 5.78 -31.55 -87.97
#